data_AF-A0A7Y8WJ71-F1
#
_entry.id   AF-A0A7Y8WJ71-F1
#
_cell.length_a   1.000
_cell.length_b   1.000
_cell.length_c   1.000
_cell.angle_alpha   90.00
_cell.angle_beta   90.00
_cell.angle_gamma   90.00
#
_symmetry.space_group_name_H-M   'P 1'
#
loop_
_entity.id
_entity.type
_entity.pdbx_description
1 polymer ?
#
loop_
_entity_poly.entity_id
_entity_poly.type
_entity_poly.pdbx_seq_one_letter_code
_entity_poly.pdbx_strand_id
1 'polypeptide(L)'
;MIEGKGLGGKKINRVNVSLSNKIESKLRRLATACDMKPTTLAGLLIEKGLNDAGLVSELQREYCKESAYRVVVVNNNGELNYVLTGREDLR
;
A
#
# COMPACT_ATOMS: atom_id res chain seq x y z
N MET A 1 17.43 -28.39 -6.11
CA MET A 1 17.17 -28.40 -4.67
C MET A 1 17.43 -26.99 -4.16
N ILE A 2 16.38 -26.20 -3.91
CA ILE A 2 16.51 -24.82 -3.42
C ILE A 2 15.99 -24.85 -2.00
N GLU A 3 16.91 -24.87 -1.03
CA GLU A 3 16.59 -24.89 0.39
C GLU A 3 17.36 -23.78 1.12
N GLY A 4 16.62 -23.01 1.93
CA GLY A 4 17.16 -22.41 3.14
C GLY A 4 17.24 -20.88 3.21
N LYS A 5 16.21 -20.25 3.81
CA LYS A 5 16.26 -19.64 5.16
C LYS A 5 15.12 -18.64 5.37
N GLY A 6 14.00 -19.13 5.89
CA GLY A 6 12.94 -18.30 6.46
C GLY A 6 13.33 -17.81 7.85
N LEU A 7 13.34 -16.49 8.04
CA LEU A 7 13.55 -15.84 9.34
C LEU A 7 12.22 -15.78 10.10
N GLY A 8 11.96 -16.81 10.91
CA GLY A 8 10.97 -16.85 12.01
C GLY A 8 9.85 -15.82 11.98
N GLY A 9 8.81 -16.06 11.17
CA GLY A 9 7.54 -15.32 11.24
C GLY A 9 7.54 -13.86 10.76
N LYS A 10 8.67 -13.31 10.27
CA LYS A 10 8.70 -11.96 9.70
C LYS A 10 8.31 -11.97 8.22
N LYS A 11 7.35 -11.12 7.83
CA LYS A 11 6.94 -10.90 6.44
C LYS A 11 8.16 -10.50 5.58
N ILE A 12 8.73 -11.45 4.84
CA ILE A 12 9.72 -11.15 3.80
C ILE A 12 8.97 -11.08 2.48
N ASN A 13 8.34 -9.94 2.22
CA ASN A 13 7.95 -9.57 0.86
C ASN A 13 9.03 -8.61 0.35
N ARG A 14 10.06 -9.12 -0.34
CA ARG A 14 11.06 -8.28 -1.01
C ARG A 14 10.41 -7.70 -2.27
N VAL A 15 9.57 -6.69 -2.09
CA VAL A 15 8.97 -5.94 -3.20
C VAL A 15 9.96 -4.83 -3.57
N ASN A 16 10.78 -5.05 -4.59
CA ASN A 16 11.46 -3.94 -5.26
C ASN A 16 10.36 -3.16 -5.98
N VAL A 17 9.94 -2.03 -5.42
CA VAL A 17 8.96 -1.18 -6.08
C VAL A 17 9.63 -0.57 -7.32
N SER A 18 9.13 -0.89 -8.50
CA SER A 18 9.62 -0.32 -9.76
C SER A 18 9.14 1.12 -9.87
N LEU A 19 9.93 2.05 -9.35
CA LEU A 19 9.67 3.49 -9.42
C LEU A 19 10.43 4.10 -10.60
N SER A 20 9.84 5.12 -11.24
CA SER A 20 10.60 5.94 -12.19
C SER A 20 11.75 6.67 -11.47
N ASN A 21 12.88 6.87 -12.15
CA ASN A 21 14.07 7.56 -11.61
C ASN A 21 13.75 8.89 -10.89
N LYS A 22 12.76 9.65 -11.38
CA LYS A 22 12.31 10.90 -10.75
C LYS A 22 11.66 10.68 -9.37
N ILE A 23 10.84 9.64 -9.22
CA ILE A 23 10.16 9.32 -7.95
C ILE A 23 11.15 8.68 -6.99
N GLU A 24 12.05 7.83 -7.46
CA GLU A 24 13.12 7.29 -6.64
C GLU A 24 14.00 8.40 -6.05
N SER A 25 14.36 9.42 -6.84
CA SER A 25 15.13 10.56 -6.35
C SER A 25 14.39 11.33 -5.25
N LYS A 26 13.07 11.55 -5.40
CA LYS A 26 12.23 12.17 -4.35
C LYS A 26 12.20 11.32 -3.07
N LEU A 27 11.98 10.01 -3.23
CA LEU A 27 11.96 9.06 -2.12
C LEU A 27 13.29 9.06 -1.38
N ARG A 28 14.43 9.02 -2.08
CA ARG A 28 15.77 9.04 -1.47
C ARG A 28 16.02 10.34 -0.70
N ARG A 29 15.65 11.50 -1.26
CA ARG A 29 15.79 12.80 -0.56
C ARG A 29 14.96 12.86 0.71
N LEU A 30 13.69 12.42 0.64
CA LEU A 30 12.82 12.39 1.81
C LEU A 30 13.33 11.38 2.85
N ALA A 31 13.81 10.22 2.41
CA ALA A 31 14.40 9.21 3.28
C ALA A 31 15.63 9.75 4.02
N THR A 32 16.53 10.46 3.32
CA THR A 32 17.66 11.15 3.95
C THR A 32 17.21 12.21 4.95
N ALA A 33 16.20 13.01 4.62
CA ALA A 33 15.68 14.05 5.52
C ALA A 33 15.05 13.47 6.80
N CYS A 34 14.48 12.27 6.73
CA CYS A 34 13.88 11.58 7.87
C CYS A 34 14.83 10.59 8.57
N ASP A 35 16.10 10.51 8.18
CA ASP A 35 17.08 9.52 8.65
C ASP A 35 16.58 8.06 8.51
N MET A 36 15.96 7.75 7.37
CA MET A 36 15.39 6.43 7.08
C MET A 36 16.01 5.80 5.84
N LYS A 37 15.95 4.46 5.75
CA LYS A 37 16.23 3.76 4.50
C LYS A 37 15.09 4.03 3.50
N PRO A 38 15.38 4.25 2.21
CA PRO A 38 14.35 4.54 1.21
C PRO A 38 13.31 3.42 1.09
N THR A 39 13.71 2.17 1.28
CA THR A 39 12.79 1.02 1.32
C THR A 39 11.85 1.06 2.51
N THR A 40 12.33 1.45 3.69
CA THR A 40 11.50 1.60 4.89
C THR A 40 10.50 2.74 4.73
N LEU A 41 10.95 3.88 4.20
CA LEU A 41 10.07 5.01 3.93
C LEU A 41 9.01 4.67 2.86
N ALA A 42 9.38 3.92 1.82
CA ALA A 42 8.42 3.45 0.82
C ALA A 42 7.34 2.55 1.45
N GLY A 43 7.73 1.62 2.33
CA GLY A 43 6.79 0.80 3.09
C GLY A 43 5.81 1.66 3.90
N LEU A 44 6.33 2.62 4.66
CA LEU A 44 5.51 3.53 5.47
C LEU A 44 4.57 4.40 4.63
N LEU A 45 5.03 4.88 3.47
CA LEU A 45 4.18 5.66 2.55
C LEU A 45 3.04 4.81 2.00
N ILE A 46 3.30 3.54 1.67
CA ILE A 46 2.26 2.61 1.22
C ILE A 46 1.29 2.33 2.37
N GLU A 47 1.78 2.04 3.58
CA GLU A 47 0.92 1.81 4.74
C GLU A 47 0.06 3.03 5.07
N LYS A 48 0.63 4.24 5.06
CA LYS A 48 -0.13 5.49 5.26
C LYS A 48 -1.12 5.75 4.13
N GLY A 49 -0.72 5.54 2.89
CA GLY A 49 -1.60 5.74 1.73
C GLY A 49 -2.77 4.77 1.69
N LEU A 50 -2.55 3.52 2.09
CA LEU A 50 -3.61 2.53 2.26
C LEU A 50 -4.48 2.79 3.50
N ASN A 51 -4.03 3.64 4.43
CA ASN A 51 -4.82 4.12 5.55
C ASN A 51 -5.36 5.54 5.31
N ASP A 52 -5.41 6.00 4.06
CA ASP A 52 -6.01 7.28 3.70
C ASP A 52 -7.16 7.05 2.72
N ALA A 53 -8.41 7.20 3.20
CA ALA A 53 -9.59 6.96 2.38
C ALA A 53 -9.68 7.92 1.17
N GLY A 54 -9.10 9.12 1.28
CA GLY A 54 -9.05 10.10 0.19
C GLY A 54 -8.15 9.62 -0.95
N LEU A 55 -6.92 9.22 -0.61
CA LEU A 55 -5.96 8.68 -1.58
C LEU A 55 -6.51 7.44 -2.29
N VAL A 56 -7.12 6.52 -1.53
CA VAL A 56 -7.74 5.32 -2.10
C VAL A 56 -8.87 5.71 -3.05
N SER A 57 -9.75 6.64 -2.66
CA SER A 57 -10.85 7.08 -3.52
C SER A 57 -10.37 7.73 -4.81
N GLU A 58 -9.29 8.52 -4.74
CA GLU A 58 -8.68 9.17 -5.90
C GLU A 58 -8.06 8.14 -6.86
N LEU A 59 -7.27 7.19 -6.32
CA LEU A 59 -6.68 6.10 -7.11
C LEU A 59 -7.76 5.23 -7.76
N GLN A 60 -8.85 4.95 -7.05
CA GLN A 60 -9.98 4.22 -7.63
C GLN A 60 -10.69 5.02 -8.72
N ARG A 61 -10.82 6.34 -8.58
CA ARG A 61 -11.41 7.18 -9.63
C ARG A 61 -10.56 7.19 -10.91
N GLU A 62 -9.23 7.20 -10.76
CA GLU A 62 -8.30 7.29 -11.89
C GLU A 62 -8.05 5.94 -12.57
N TYR A 63 -7.96 4.85 -11.79
CA TYR A 63 -7.53 3.54 -12.31
C TYR A 63 -8.61 2.45 -12.26
N CYS A 64 -9.68 2.59 -11.48
CA CYS A 64 -10.74 1.58 -11.41
C CYS A 64 -11.69 1.72 -12.59
N LYS A 65 -11.48 0.88 -13.62
CA LYS A 65 -12.30 0.85 -14.84
C LYS A 65 -13.71 0.28 -14.62
N GLU A 66 -13.86 -0.60 -13.64
CA GLU A 66 -15.10 -1.34 -13.38
C GLU A 66 -15.61 -1.04 -11.97
N SER A 67 -16.77 -0.40 -11.89
CA SER A 67 -17.36 0.05 -10.61
C SER A 67 -17.64 -1.10 -9.63
N ALA A 68 -17.80 -2.34 -10.11
CA ALA A 68 -18.06 -3.51 -9.28
C ALA A 68 -16.86 -3.92 -8.39
N TYR A 69 -15.64 -3.58 -8.80
CA TYR A 69 -14.41 -3.87 -8.05
C TYR A 69 -13.98 -2.73 -7.14
N ARG A 70 -14.80 -1.67 -7.02
CA ARG A 70 -14.48 -0.58 -6.10
C ARG A 70 -14.49 -1.09 -4.67
N VAL A 71 -13.47 -0.71 -3.93
CA VAL A 71 -13.35 -0.91 -2.50
C VAL A 71 -13.94 0.31 -1.78
N VAL A 72 -14.88 0.05 -0.88
CA VAL A 72 -15.33 1.00 0.12
C VAL A 72 -14.39 0.87 1.32
N VAL A 73 -13.84 1.99 1.75
CA VAL A 73 -13.00 2.03 2.93
C VAL A 73 -13.91 2.18 4.15
N VAL A 74 -14.05 1.13 4.93
CA VAL A 74 -14.84 1.13 6.17
C VAL A 74 -13.88 1.30 7.33
N ASN A 75 -14.09 2.35 8.14
CA ASN A 75 -13.36 2.50 9.38
C ASN A 75 -13.98 1.58 10.43
N ASN A 76 -13.32 0.45 10.71
CA ASN A 76 -13.72 -0.45 11.77
C ASN A 76 -12.81 -0.24 12.97
N ASN A 77 -13.29 0.47 13.98
CA ASN A 77 -12.62 0.66 15.26
C ASN A 77 -11.18 1.21 15.17
N GLY A 78 -10.93 2.11 14.20
CA GLY A 78 -9.61 2.72 13.99
C GLY A 78 -8.74 2.04 12.93
N GLU A 79 -9.18 0.90 12.38
CA GLU A 79 -8.50 0.22 11.28
C GLU A 79 -9.33 0.31 9.99
N LEU A 80 -8.73 0.86 8.93
CA LEU A 80 -9.38 1.03 7.65
C LEU A 80 -9.39 -0.32 6.91
N ASN A 81 -10.59 -0.88 6.82
CA ASN A 81 -10.85 -2.16 6.18
C ASN A 81 -11.46 -1.93 4.80
N TYR A 82 -10.97 -2.65 3.79
CA TYR A 82 -11.49 -2.59 2.43
C TYR A 82 -12.61 -3.60 2.24
N VAL A 83 -13.81 -3.13 1.90
CA VAL A 83 -14.94 -3.99 1.50
C VAL A 83 -15.27 -3.75 0.03
N LEU A 84 -15.49 -4.83 -0.73
CA LEU A 84 -15.88 -4.71 -2.14
C LEU A 84 -17.32 -4.23 -2.26
N THR A 85 -17.57 -3.22 -3.08
CA THR A 85 -18.90 -2.64 -3.28
C THR A 85 -19.90 -3.61 -3.92
N GLY A 86 -19.43 -4.72 -4.53
CA GLY A 86 -20.27 -5.76 -5.12
C GLY A 86 -20.75 -6.84 -4.16
N ARG A 87 -20.45 -6.75 -2.85
CA ARG A 87 -21.08 -7.63 -1.85
C ARG A 87 -22.36 -6.99 -1.32
N GLU A 88 -23.40 -7.03 -2.15
CA GLU A 88 -24.81 -6.83 -1.74
C GLU A 88 -25.33 -7.95 -0.80
N ASP A 89 -24.46 -8.84 -0.30
CA ASP A 89 -24.80 -9.98 0.57
C ASP A 89 -24.67 -9.69 2.08
N LEU A 90 -24.35 -8.46 2.48
CA LEU A 90 -24.18 -8.06 3.89
C LEU A 90 -25.22 -7.01 4.35
N ARG A 91 -26.40 -6.97 3.71
CA ARG A 91 -27.50 -6.08 4.09
C ARG A 91 -28.48 -6.74 5.05
#